data_AF-A0A9Q3JKE4-F1
#
_entry.id   AF-A0A9Q3JKE4-F1
#
_cell.length_a   1.000
_cell.length_b   1.000
_cell.length_c   1.000
_cell.angle_alpha   90.00
_cell.angle_beta   90.00
_cell.angle_gamma   90.00
#
_symmetry.space_group_name_H-M   'P 1'
#
loop_
_entity.id
_entity.type
_entity.pdbx_description
1 polymer ?
#
loop_
_entity_poly.entity_id
_entity_poly.type
_entity_poly.pdbx_seq_one_letter_code
_entity_poly.pdbx_strand_id
1 'polypeptide(L)'
;MKDFSSIATPLYKLCDKDKVFEMTVDRVKAFESLRQALTTSPLLLIPDFNLPFKLYIDALGDGLGAALHQVHIINDKPVEGHICFISRQIEPTEARYGASQVECLFLVWALEKLDYFLEGCVFEVITDCTAVKLLLNMKTPNRHMLRWQIAIQEYRGNITIVHKDGIIHKNSEELSR
;
A
#
# COMPACT_ATOMS: atom_id res chain seq x y z
N MET A 1 -1.67 -3.08 12.02
CA MET A 1 -3.06 -2.98 12.45
C MET A 1 -4.03 -3.77 11.56
N LYS A 2 -4.27 -5.03 11.95
CA LYS A 2 -5.34 -5.86 11.40
C LYS A 2 -6.67 -5.11 11.52
N ASP A 3 -7.51 -5.21 10.51
CA ASP A 3 -8.88 -4.69 10.47
C ASP A 3 -8.98 -3.14 10.51
N PHE A 4 -7.91 -2.38 10.24
CA PHE A 4 -7.84 -0.92 10.11
C PHE A 4 -8.96 -0.32 9.27
N SER A 5 -9.22 -0.83 8.05
CA SER A 5 -10.26 -0.25 7.18
C SER A 5 -11.63 -0.39 7.83
N SER A 6 -11.91 -1.56 8.40
CA SER A 6 -13.17 -1.81 9.12
C SER A 6 -13.30 -1.01 10.42
N ILE A 7 -12.21 -0.83 11.17
CA ILE A 7 -12.16 -0.08 12.43
C ILE A 7 -12.27 1.43 12.15
N ALA A 8 -11.66 1.94 11.08
CA ALA A 8 -11.66 3.36 10.73
C ALA A 8 -12.94 3.79 9.98
N THR A 9 -13.68 2.87 9.35
CA THR A 9 -14.97 3.14 8.67
C THR A 9 -15.94 4.03 9.47
N PRO A 10 -16.25 3.77 10.76
CA PRO A 10 -17.16 4.63 11.54
C PRO A 10 -16.64 6.06 11.74
N LEU A 11 -15.32 6.26 11.70
CA LEU A 11 -14.66 7.57 11.78
C LEU A 11 -14.62 8.27 10.42
N TYR A 12 -14.40 7.54 9.32
CA TYR A 12 -14.49 8.15 7.97
C TYR A 12 -15.89 8.71 7.69
N LYS A 13 -16.94 8.03 8.17
CA LYS A 13 -18.33 8.50 8.09
C LYS A 13 -18.63 9.78 8.90
N LEU A 14 -17.70 10.26 9.73
CA LEU A 14 -17.79 11.58 10.41
C LEU A 14 -17.27 12.71 9.53
N CYS A 15 -16.46 12.43 8.50
CA CYS A 15 -15.85 13.43 7.63
C CYS A 15 -16.78 13.88 6.48
N ASP A 16 -17.99 13.32 6.39
CA ASP A 16 -19.01 13.73 5.41
C ASP A 16 -19.61 15.09 5.76
N LYS A 17 -19.84 15.93 4.74
CA LYS A 17 -20.30 17.32 4.91
C LYS A 17 -21.66 17.46 5.60
N ASP A 18 -22.52 16.46 5.44
CA ASP A 18 -23.91 16.49 5.94
C ASP A 18 -24.09 15.71 7.26
N LYS A 19 -23.00 15.23 7.87
CA LYS A 19 -23.04 14.46 9.12
C LYS A 19 -22.74 15.36 10.32
N VAL A 20 -23.61 15.28 11.33
CA VAL A 20 -23.35 15.88 12.64
C VAL A 20 -22.19 15.15 13.31
N PHE A 21 -21.21 15.91 13.80
CA PHE A 21 -20.09 15.37 14.56
C PHE A 21 -20.58 14.86 15.92
N GLU A 22 -20.60 13.54 16.08
CA GLU A 22 -21.02 12.87 17.32
C GLU A 22 -20.14 11.65 17.60
N MET A 23 -19.49 11.60 18.76
CA MET A 23 -18.70 10.44 19.19
C MET A 23 -19.60 9.43 19.92
N THR A 24 -20.27 8.59 19.13
CA THR A 24 -21.03 7.44 19.65
C THR A 24 -20.10 6.38 20.23
N VAL A 25 -20.65 5.45 21.02
CA VAL A 25 -19.88 4.37 21.68
C VAL A 25 -19.05 3.57 20.66
N ASP A 26 -19.60 3.26 19.50
CA ASP A 26 -18.89 2.53 18.44
C ASP A 26 -17.71 3.32 17.86
N ARG A 27 -17.86 4.65 17.72
CA ARG A 27 -16.82 5.54 17.21
C ARG A 27 -15.70 5.76 18.23
N VAL A 28 -16.04 5.86 19.51
CA VAL A 28 -15.06 5.91 20.61
C VAL A 28 -14.26 4.61 20.66
N LYS A 29 -14.93 3.46 20.59
CA LYS A 29 -14.28 2.15 20.57
C LYS A 29 -13.36 1.96 19.36
N ALA A 30 -13.79 2.43 18.19
CA ALA A 30 -12.96 2.47 16.99
C ALA A 30 -11.71 3.34 17.19
N PHE A 31 -11.88 4.56 17.73
CA PHE A 31 -10.77 5.47 17.99
C PHE A 31 -9.76 4.91 19.00
N GLU A 32 -10.22 4.32 20.10
CA GLU A 32 -9.33 3.70 21.09
C GLU A 32 -8.60 2.47 20.53
N SER A 33 -9.28 1.68 19.70
CA SER A 33 -8.65 0.52 19.04
C SER A 33 -7.54 0.96 18.07
N LEU A 34 -7.77 2.02 17.29
CA LEU A 34 -6.76 2.66 16.46
C LEU A 34 -5.60 3.21 17.29
N ARG A 35 -5.91 3.92 18.37
CA ARG A 35 -4.89 4.47 19.27
C ARG A 35 -4.00 3.36 19.83
N GLN A 36 -4.61 2.30 20.34
CA GLN A 36 -3.87 1.20 20.95
C GLN A 36 -2.95 0.52 19.91
N ALA A 37 -3.49 0.20 18.74
CA ALA A 37 -2.72 -0.43 17.67
C ALA A 37 -1.57 0.45 17.13
N LEU A 38 -1.76 1.77 17.07
CA LEU A 38 -0.70 2.71 16.70
C LEU A 38 0.38 2.81 17.79
N THR A 39 -0.01 2.76 19.08
CA THR A 39 0.95 2.80 20.20
C THR A 39 1.71 1.50 20.42
N THR A 40 1.16 0.36 19.98
CA THR A 40 1.83 -0.95 19.98
C THR A 40 2.45 -1.28 18.62
N SER A 41 2.51 -0.31 17.70
CA SER A 41 2.97 -0.50 16.33
C SER A 41 4.40 -1.06 16.31
N PRO A 42 4.73 -1.96 15.36
CA PRO A 42 6.10 -2.39 15.16
C PRO A 42 7.01 -1.17 14.95
N LEU A 43 8.22 -1.23 15.52
CA LEU A 43 9.26 -0.22 15.37
C LEU A 43 9.48 0.06 13.88
N LEU A 44 9.28 1.30 13.46
CA LEU A 44 9.68 1.75 12.12
C LEU A 44 11.21 1.82 12.07
N LEU A 45 11.78 1.26 11.02
CA LEU A 45 13.20 1.39 10.73
C LEU A 45 13.48 2.75 10.10
N ILE A 46 14.68 3.28 10.36
CA ILE A 46 15.18 4.45 9.66
C ILE A 46 15.58 4.00 8.24
N PRO A 47 15.15 4.70 7.18
CA PRO A 47 15.51 4.34 5.81
C PRO A 47 17.01 4.53 5.55
N ASP A 48 17.63 3.53 4.92
CA ASP A 48 18.99 3.61 4.38
C ASP A 48 18.93 3.54 2.85
N PHE A 49 19.14 4.65 2.17
CA PHE A 49 19.03 4.75 0.70
C PHE A 49 20.09 3.93 -0.06
N ASN A 50 21.09 3.37 0.62
CA ASN A 50 22.07 2.45 0.00
C ASN A 50 21.57 1.00 -0.07
N LEU A 51 20.48 0.67 0.62
CA LEU A 51 19.90 -0.66 0.66
C LEU A 51 18.62 -0.70 -0.20
N PRO A 52 18.33 -1.83 -0.86
CA PRO A 52 17.14 -1.94 -1.68
C PRO A 52 15.86 -1.91 -0.84
N PHE A 53 14.82 -1.26 -1.36
CA PHE A 53 13.51 -1.24 -0.73
C PHE A 53 12.62 -2.39 -1.20
N LYS A 54 11.63 -2.73 -0.38
CA LYS A 54 10.55 -3.66 -0.73
C LYS A 54 9.21 -2.97 -0.53
N LEU A 55 8.46 -2.78 -1.60
CA LEU A 55 7.12 -2.21 -1.57
C LEU A 55 6.09 -3.33 -1.67
N TYR A 56 5.39 -3.60 -0.59
CA TYR A 56 4.23 -4.49 -0.60
C TYR A 56 3.00 -3.67 -0.96
N ILE A 57 2.25 -4.13 -1.96
CA ILE A 57 0.96 -3.55 -2.31
C ILE A 57 -0.13 -4.62 -2.15
N ASP A 58 -1.27 -4.21 -1.61
CA ASP A 58 -2.44 -5.06 -1.42
C ASP A 58 -3.71 -4.23 -1.67
N ALA A 59 -4.62 -4.78 -2.47
CA ALA A 59 -5.90 -4.18 -2.78
C ALA A 59 -7.01 -5.15 -2.38
N LEU A 60 -7.63 -4.90 -1.23
CA LEU A 60 -8.68 -5.77 -0.70
C LEU A 60 -9.94 -4.97 -0.38
N GLY A 61 -11.06 -5.40 -0.95
CA GLY A 61 -12.36 -4.77 -0.74
C GLY A 61 -12.40 -3.34 -1.27
N ASP A 62 -12.73 -2.38 -0.39
CA ASP A 62 -12.89 -0.96 -0.72
C ASP A 62 -11.63 -0.12 -0.39
N GLY A 63 -10.56 -0.77 0.10
CA GLY A 63 -9.34 -0.12 0.57
C GLY A 63 -8.10 -0.60 -0.17
N LEU A 64 -7.17 0.32 -0.38
CA LEU A 64 -5.87 0.04 -0.97
C LEU A 64 -4.77 0.37 0.05
N GLY A 65 -3.88 -0.58 0.31
CA GLY A 65 -2.83 -0.46 1.31
C GLY A 65 -1.46 -0.83 0.76
N ALA A 66 -0.44 -0.04 1.09
CA ALA A 66 0.94 -0.35 0.75
C ALA A 66 1.86 -0.15 1.95
N ALA A 67 2.88 -1.00 2.04
CA ALA A 67 3.88 -0.98 3.08
C ALA A 67 5.26 -0.97 2.44
N LEU A 68 6.05 0.06 2.73
CA LEU A 68 7.44 0.17 2.35
C LEU A 68 8.30 -0.45 3.44
N HIS A 69 9.11 -1.43 3.06
CA HIS A 69 9.96 -2.22 3.93
C HIS A 69 11.41 -2.11 3.48
N GLN A 70 12.31 -2.43 4.40
CA GLN A 70 13.73 -2.56 4.11
C GLN A 70 14.33 -3.67 4.97
N VAL A 71 15.34 -4.36 4.43
CA VAL A 71 16.08 -5.38 5.16
C VAL A 71 17.35 -4.75 5.74
N HIS A 72 17.45 -4.74 7.06
CA HIS A 72 18.60 -4.21 7.80
C HIS A 72 19.33 -5.34 8.51
N ILE A 73 20.62 -5.18 8.77
CA ILE A 73 21.37 -6.10 9.63
C ILE A 73 21.29 -5.59 11.07
N ILE A 74 20.56 -6.30 11.92
CA ILE A 74 20.41 -6.00 13.34
C ILE A 74 20.91 -7.21 14.13
N ASN A 75 21.91 -7.02 14.99
CA ASN A 75 22.56 -8.11 15.75
C ASN A 75 23.03 -9.26 14.83
N ASP A 76 23.74 -8.92 13.75
CA ASP A 76 24.28 -9.84 12.73
C ASP A 76 23.23 -10.70 12.00
N LYS A 77 21.95 -10.30 12.06
CA LYS A 77 20.85 -11.01 11.39
C LYS A 77 20.09 -10.06 10.47
N PRO A 78 19.71 -10.52 9.25
CA PRO A 78 18.83 -9.76 8.39
C PRO A 78 17.44 -9.71 9.00
N VAL A 79 16.96 -8.49 9.26
CA VAL A 79 15.61 -8.21 9.77
C VAL A 79 14.93 -7.32 8.75
N GLU A 80 13.82 -7.79 8.19
CA GLU A 80 12.93 -6.95 7.39
C GLU A 80 12.04 -6.14 8.33
N GLY A 81 12.10 -4.82 8.22
CA GLY A 81 11.25 -3.93 9.01
C GLY A 81 10.54 -2.89 8.15
N HIS A 82 9.52 -2.30 8.74
CA HIS A 82 8.66 -1.32 8.09
C HIS A 82 9.33 0.06 8.11
N ILE A 83 9.30 0.76 6.99
CA ILE A 83 9.78 2.15 6.85
C ILE A 83 8.58 3.10 6.87
N CYS A 84 7.58 2.80 6.05
CA CYS A 84 6.42 3.66 5.85
C CYS A 84 5.19 2.82 5.48
N PHE A 85 4.02 3.29 5.88
CA PHE A 85 2.74 2.75 5.44
C PHE A 85 1.92 3.85 4.78
N ILE A 86 1.28 3.50 3.68
CA ILE A 86 0.34 4.37 3.00
C ILE A 86 -0.93 3.59 2.70
N SER A 87 -2.07 4.24 2.79
CA SER A 87 -3.35 3.66 2.41
C SER A 87 -4.28 4.74 1.89
N ARG A 88 -5.23 4.34 1.06
CA ARG A 88 -6.34 5.20 0.63
C ARG A 88 -7.58 4.38 0.32
N GLN A 89 -8.73 5.04 0.32
CA GLN A 89 -9.98 4.46 -0.16
C GLN A 89 -10.06 4.55 -1.69
N ILE A 90 -10.78 3.60 -2.28
CA ILE A 90 -11.09 3.61 -3.72
C ILE A 90 -12.10 4.73 -3.99
N GLU A 91 -11.80 5.58 -4.98
CA GLU A 91 -12.75 6.62 -5.38
C GLU A 91 -13.96 6.02 -6.14
N PRO A 92 -15.16 6.63 -6.09
CA PRO A 92 -16.33 6.13 -6.80
C PRO A 92 -16.15 5.97 -8.32
N THR A 93 -15.23 6.74 -8.90
CA THR A 93 -14.82 6.65 -10.32
C THR A 93 -13.95 5.41 -10.57
N GLU A 94 -13.05 5.10 -9.65
CA GLU A 94 -12.15 3.94 -9.67
C GLU A 94 -12.88 2.64 -9.35
N ALA A 95 -13.96 2.69 -8.56
CA ALA A 95 -14.80 1.54 -8.23
C ALA A 95 -15.48 0.90 -9.47
N ARG A 96 -15.47 1.59 -10.62
CA ARG A 96 -15.97 1.06 -11.90
C ARG A 96 -14.91 0.25 -12.66
N TYR A 97 -13.65 0.32 -12.24
CA TYR A 97 -12.57 -0.45 -12.84
C TYR A 97 -12.62 -1.90 -12.39
N GLY A 98 -12.11 -2.80 -13.24
CA GLY A 98 -11.92 -4.20 -12.83
C GLY A 98 -10.83 -4.29 -11.75
N ALA A 99 -10.87 -5.33 -10.90
CA ALA A 99 -9.92 -5.52 -9.80
C ALA A 99 -8.44 -5.36 -10.23
N SER A 100 -8.04 -6.01 -11.32
CA SER A 100 -6.69 -5.90 -11.87
C SER A 100 -6.30 -4.48 -12.33
N GLN A 101 -7.27 -3.68 -12.78
CA GLN A 101 -7.04 -2.28 -13.17
C GLN A 101 -6.88 -1.40 -11.94
N VAL A 102 -7.69 -1.64 -10.91
CA VAL A 102 -7.57 -0.95 -9.61
C VAL A 102 -6.19 -1.19 -9.02
N GLU A 103 -5.68 -2.41 -9.08
CA GLU A 103 -4.34 -2.73 -8.59
C GLU A 103 -3.21 -2.08 -9.39
N CYS A 104 -3.32 -2.04 -10.72
CA CYS A 104 -2.37 -1.31 -11.55
C CYS A 104 -2.37 0.20 -11.23
N LEU A 105 -3.55 0.78 -11.06
CA LEU A 105 -3.70 2.17 -10.64
C LEU A 105 -3.11 2.41 -9.25
N PHE A 106 -3.29 1.45 -8.35
CA PHE A 106 -2.77 1.55 -7.00
C PHE A 106 -1.24 1.52 -6.98
N LEU A 107 -0.60 0.68 -7.79
CA LEU A 107 0.85 0.71 -7.96
C LEU A 107 1.32 2.12 -8.38
N VAL A 108 0.71 2.69 -9.42
CA VAL A 108 1.09 4.04 -9.89
C VAL A 108 0.98 5.07 -8.76
N TRP A 109 -0.15 5.06 -8.06
CA TRP A 109 -0.37 5.96 -6.93
C TRP A 109 0.66 5.76 -5.81
N ALA A 110 1.00 4.51 -5.48
CA ALA A 110 1.95 4.20 -4.42
C ALA A 110 3.36 4.67 -4.78
N LEU A 111 3.77 4.52 -6.04
CA LEU A 111 5.04 5.03 -6.55
C LEU A 111 5.08 6.56 -6.48
N GLU A 112 4.05 7.25 -6.98
CA GLU A 112 3.95 8.72 -6.90
C GLU A 112 4.00 9.23 -5.46
N LYS A 113 3.41 8.50 -4.50
CA LYS A 113 3.41 8.89 -3.09
C LYS A 113 4.72 8.63 -2.37
N LEU A 114 5.47 7.61 -2.79
CA LEU A 114 6.74 7.20 -2.18
C LEU A 114 7.95 7.58 -3.04
N ASP A 115 7.76 8.46 -4.03
CA ASP A 115 8.80 8.92 -4.95
C ASP A 115 10.06 9.38 -4.20
N TYR A 116 9.88 10.18 -3.15
CA TYR A 116 10.98 10.65 -2.29
C TYR A 116 11.81 9.54 -1.61
N PHE A 117 11.30 8.30 -1.54
CA PHE A 117 12.07 7.12 -1.11
C PHE A 117 12.62 6.30 -2.27
N LEU A 118 11.88 6.22 -3.37
CA LEU A 118 12.12 5.25 -4.45
C LEU A 118 12.94 5.83 -5.60
N GLU A 119 12.94 7.16 -5.77
CA GLU A 119 13.72 7.84 -6.81
C GLU A 119 15.20 7.47 -6.68
N GLY A 120 15.79 6.99 -7.79
CA GLY A 120 17.19 6.58 -7.85
C GLY A 120 17.56 5.30 -7.08
N CYS A 121 16.65 4.73 -6.30
CA CYS A 121 16.88 3.53 -5.50
C CYS A 121 16.44 2.26 -6.25
N VAL A 122 17.08 1.12 -5.95
CA VAL A 122 16.62 -0.19 -6.41
C VAL A 122 15.55 -0.71 -5.46
N PHE A 123 14.44 -1.22 -6.00
CA PHE A 123 13.36 -1.73 -5.17
C PHE A 123 12.55 -2.84 -5.83
N GLU A 124 11.94 -3.66 -4.99
CA GLU A 124 11.04 -4.73 -5.39
C GLU A 124 9.61 -4.38 -5.04
N VAL A 125 8.67 -4.59 -5.97
CA VAL A 125 7.23 -4.50 -5.71
C VAL A 125 6.69 -5.92 -5.54
N ILE A 126 6.07 -6.19 -4.40
CA ILE A 126 5.43 -7.46 -4.07
C ILE A 126 3.91 -7.29 -4.13
N THR A 127 3.27 -8.12 -4.95
CA THR A 127 1.81 -8.11 -5.17
C THR A 127 1.29 -9.53 -5.41
N ASP A 128 0.03 -9.79 -5.09
CA ASP A 128 -0.70 -11.00 -5.44
C ASP A 128 -1.43 -10.89 -6.80
N CYS A 129 -1.19 -9.83 -7.57
CA CYS A 129 -1.82 -9.62 -8.86
C CYS A 129 -0.85 -9.68 -10.02
N THR A 130 -1.03 -10.71 -10.83
CA THR A 130 -0.24 -10.93 -12.05
C THR A 130 -0.39 -9.79 -13.06
N ALA A 131 -1.51 -9.05 -13.06
CA ALA A 131 -1.73 -7.95 -13.98
C ALA A 131 -0.73 -6.80 -13.77
N VAL A 132 -0.33 -6.55 -12.53
CA VAL A 132 0.66 -5.52 -12.18
C VAL A 132 2.03 -5.89 -12.76
N LYS A 133 2.41 -7.18 -12.71
CA LYS A 133 3.63 -7.68 -13.35
C LYS A 133 3.60 -7.54 -14.88
N LEU A 134 2.42 -7.74 -15.47
CA LEU A 134 2.24 -7.61 -16.93
C LEU A 134 2.19 -6.14 -17.38
N LEU A 135 1.85 -5.20 -16.49
CA LEU A 135 1.69 -3.79 -16.82
C LEU A 135 2.91 -3.23 -17.54
N LEU A 136 4.14 -3.51 -17.08
CA LEU A 136 5.38 -3.00 -17.70
C LEU A 136 5.66 -3.54 -19.11
N ASN A 137 5.15 -4.73 -19.43
CA ASN A 137 5.47 -5.46 -20.66
C ASN A 137 4.27 -5.66 -21.59
N MET A 138 3.13 -5.04 -21.27
CA MET A 138 1.91 -5.18 -22.04
C MET A 138 2.05 -4.51 -23.41
N LYS A 139 1.88 -5.29 -24.48
CA LYS A 139 2.03 -4.84 -25.88
C LYS A 139 0.84 -4.04 -26.41
N THR A 140 -0.35 -4.31 -25.90
CA THR A 140 -1.60 -3.67 -26.34
C THR A 140 -2.37 -3.11 -25.13
N PRO A 141 -1.81 -2.11 -24.41
CA PRO A 141 -2.48 -1.51 -23.27
C PRO A 141 -3.71 -0.71 -23.74
N ASN A 142 -4.76 -0.71 -22.92
CA ASN A 142 -5.86 0.26 -23.09
C ASN A 142 -5.36 1.68 -22.75
N ARG A 143 -6.18 2.71 -23.03
CA ARG A 143 -5.78 4.12 -22.80
C ARG A 143 -5.33 4.42 -21.37
N HIS A 144 -5.96 3.82 -20.36
CA HIS A 144 -5.59 4.02 -18.95
C HIS A 144 -4.26 3.33 -18.63
N MET A 145 -4.11 2.07 -19.04
CA MET A 145 -2.88 1.30 -18.82
C MET A 145 -1.68 1.90 -19.56
N LEU A 146 -1.87 2.51 -20.73
CA LEU A 146 -0.80 3.22 -21.43
C LEU A 146 -0.31 4.42 -20.63
N ARG A 147 -1.22 5.21 -20.02
CA ARG A 147 -0.84 6.33 -19.15
C ARG A 147 -0.06 5.85 -17.92
N TRP A 148 -0.51 4.75 -17.31
CA TRP A 148 0.17 4.13 -16.17
C TRP A 148 1.54 3.56 -16.55
N GLN A 149 1.67 2.93 -17.71
CA GLN A 149 2.95 2.47 -18.24
C GLN A 149 3.95 3.61 -18.41
N ILE A 150 3.49 4.78 -18.89
CA ILE A 150 4.33 5.97 -19.05
C ILE A 150 4.78 6.49 -17.68
N ALA A 151 3.88 6.57 -16.70
CA ALA A 151 4.20 7.02 -15.34
C ALA A 151 5.27 6.13 -14.68
N ILE A 152 5.20 4.81 -14.86
CA ILE A 152 6.17 3.88 -14.24
C ILE A 152 7.51 3.82 -15.01
N GLN A 153 7.63 4.43 -16.21
CA GLN A 153 8.89 4.34 -17.00
C GLN A 153 10.10 4.86 -16.23
N GLU A 154 9.95 5.87 -15.38
CA GLU A 154 11.05 6.44 -14.62
C GLU A 154 11.72 5.43 -13.68
N TYR A 155 10.94 4.51 -13.11
CA TYR A 155 11.45 3.45 -12.23
C TYR A 155 11.89 2.20 -12.97
N ARG A 156 11.65 2.09 -14.29
CA ARG A 156 11.80 0.84 -15.05
C ARG A 156 13.18 0.20 -14.95
N GLY A 157 14.24 1.01 -14.79
CA GLY A 157 15.61 0.52 -14.61
C GLY A 157 15.88 -0.11 -13.24
N ASN A 158 15.12 0.28 -12.23
CA ASN A 158 15.39 0.00 -10.82
C ASN A 158 14.28 -0.79 -10.11
N ILE A 159 13.12 -0.96 -10.75
CA ILE A 159 11.96 -1.69 -10.23
C ILE A 159 11.95 -3.16 -10.67
N THR A 160 11.74 -4.07 -9.72
CA THR A 160 11.43 -5.48 -10.01
C THR A 160 10.07 -5.85 -9.44
N ILE A 161 9.12 -6.28 -10.30
CA ILE A 161 7.78 -6.69 -9.84
C ILE A 161 7.75 -8.20 -9.64
N VAL A 162 7.51 -8.61 -8.39
CA VAL A 162 7.44 -10.00 -7.94
C VAL A 162 5.99 -10.32 -7.57
N HIS A 163 5.44 -11.32 -8.23
CA HIS A 163 4.15 -11.89 -7.84
C HIS A 163 4.38 -12.92 -6.71
N LYS A 164 3.67 -12.77 -5.59
CA LYS A 164 3.62 -13.76 -4.50
C LYS A 164 2.18 -14.13 -4.22
N ASP A 165 1.90 -15.42 -4.09
CA ASP A 165 0.57 -15.90 -3.72
C ASP A 165 0.17 -15.36 -2.34
N GLY A 166 -1.10 -14.92 -2.21
CA GLY A 166 -1.68 -14.22 -1.06
C GLY A 166 -1.45 -14.85 0.33
N ILE A 167 -1.05 -16.12 0.39
CA ILE A 167 -0.86 -16.88 1.63
C ILE A 167 0.42 -16.46 2.39
N ILE A 168 1.37 -15.78 1.74
CA ILE A 168 2.68 -15.37 2.34
C ILE A 168 2.68 -13.89 2.77
N HIS A 169 1.58 -13.17 2.62
CA HIS A 169 1.48 -11.77 3.02
C HIS A 169 1.41 -11.55 4.53
N LYS A 170 1.97 -12.43 5.38
CA LYS A 170 2.01 -12.20 6.84
C LYS A 170 2.65 -10.86 7.24
N ASN A 171 3.52 -10.31 6.38
CA ASN A 171 4.19 -9.02 6.58
C ASN A 171 3.37 -7.79 6.10
N SER A 172 2.39 -7.95 5.19
CA SER A 172 1.47 -6.87 4.77
C SER A 172 0.04 -7.04 5.32
N GLU A 173 -0.37 -8.27 5.62
CA GLU A 173 -1.63 -8.67 6.27
C GLU A 173 -1.75 -8.13 7.69
N GLU A 174 -0.66 -7.67 8.30
CA GLU A 174 -0.76 -7.00 9.57
C GLU A 174 -1.50 -5.67 9.45
N LEU A 175 -1.78 -5.11 8.25
CA LEU A 175 -2.45 -3.81 8.07
C LEU A 175 -3.55 -3.70 6.99
N SER A 176 -3.69 -4.68 6.09
CA SER A 176 -4.63 -4.58 4.94
C SER A 176 -6.05 -5.10 5.19
N ARG A 177 -6.39 -5.49 6.41
CA ARG A 177 -7.80 -5.59 6.82
C ARG A 177 -8.16 -4.30 7.52
#